data_AF-A0A3D5VKX9-F1
#
_entry.id   AF-A0A3D5VKX9-F1
#
_cell.length_a   1.000
_cell.length_b   1.000
_cell.length_c   1.000
_cell.angle_alpha   90.00
_cell.angle_beta   90.00
_cell.angle_gamma   90.00
#
_symmetry.space_group_name_H-M   'P 1'
#
loop_
_entity.id
_entity.type
_entity.pdbx_description
1 polymer ?
#
loop_
_entity_poly.entity_id
_entity_poly.type
_entity_poly.pdbx_seq_one_letter_code
_entity_poly.pdbx_strand_id
1 'polypeptide(L)'
;ICDLSRPANVSREIKSRRPDVLVIDGGVVEVWKRPDLGWNFGFDQGLCYACMAETMLLALDGHLEHTSIGSSIDLKTLDLLQNLAEKHGFRLADLRSFDKPLSKKDWQQVIASRSTAVTRDSGDGA
;
A
#
# COMPACT_ATOMS: atom_id res chain seq x y z
N ILE A 1 4.37 -5.42 8.04
CA ILE A 1 5.30 -5.11 6.93
C ILE A 1 4.51 -4.38 5.87
N CYS A 2 4.98 -3.22 5.41
CA CYS A 2 4.42 -2.56 4.23
C CYS A 2 5.32 -2.90 3.04
N ASP A 3 4.81 -3.63 2.06
CA ASP A 3 5.57 -4.01 0.87
C ASP A 3 5.16 -3.10 -0.31
N LEU A 4 6.08 -2.23 -0.71
CA LEU A 4 5.89 -1.24 -1.76
C LEU A 4 6.32 -1.76 -3.14
N SER A 5 6.98 -2.92 -3.21
CA SER A 5 7.68 -3.36 -4.42
C SER A 5 6.75 -4.10 -5.38
N ARG A 6 7.05 -3.97 -6.69
CA ARG A 6 6.41 -4.75 -7.75
C ARG A 6 7.49 -5.30 -8.70
N PRO A 7 7.68 -6.63 -8.79
CA PRO A 7 7.01 -7.70 -8.00
C PRO A 7 7.21 -7.57 -6.48
N ALA A 8 6.35 -8.21 -5.69
CA ALA A 8 6.40 -8.14 -4.23
C ALA A 8 7.73 -8.73 -3.69
N ASN A 9 8.32 -8.05 -2.70
CA ASN A 9 9.54 -8.54 -2.03
C ASN A 9 9.21 -9.65 -1.02
N VAL A 10 8.01 -9.62 -0.43
CA VAL A 10 7.59 -10.60 0.56
C VAL A 10 6.87 -11.76 -0.10
N SER A 11 7.34 -12.98 0.16
CA SER A 11 6.69 -14.21 -0.32
C SER A 11 5.32 -14.43 0.33
N ARG A 12 4.37 -14.97 -0.43
CA ARG A 12 3.04 -15.40 0.08
C ARG A 12 3.15 -16.48 1.18
N GLU A 13 4.24 -17.24 1.21
CA GLU A 13 4.50 -18.26 2.24
C GLU A 13 4.59 -17.68 3.66
N ILE A 14 4.87 -16.38 3.80
CA ILE A 14 4.93 -15.75 5.13
C ILE A 14 3.61 -15.89 5.90
N LYS A 15 2.47 -15.94 5.20
CA LYS A 15 1.15 -16.08 5.82
C LYS A 15 1.00 -17.40 6.59
N SER A 16 1.62 -18.48 6.13
CA SER A 16 1.59 -19.77 6.81
C SER A 16 2.74 -19.93 7.81
N ARG A 17 3.93 -19.41 7.49
CA ARG A 17 5.12 -19.53 8.33
C ARG A 17 5.11 -18.60 9.54
N ARG A 18 4.49 -17.43 9.41
CA ARG A 18 4.47 -16.36 10.42
C ARG A 18 3.06 -15.76 10.52
N PRO A 19 2.12 -16.49 11.15
CA PRO A 19 0.74 -16.00 11.32
C PRO A 19 0.66 -14.76 12.23
N ASP A 20 1.73 -14.44 12.94
CA ASP A 20 1.94 -13.24 13.76
C ASP A 20 2.42 -12.01 12.96
N VAL A 21 2.62 -12.15 11.64
CA VAL A 21 3.06 -11.08 10.73
C VAL A 21 1.94 -10.73 9.75
N LEU A 22 1.62 -9.43 9.68
CA LEU A 22 0.74 -8.87 8.65
C LEU A 22 1.56 -8.17 7.57
N VAL A 23 1.32 -8.52 6.30
CA VAL A 23 1.85 -7.81 5.13
C VAL A 23 0.75 -6.95 4.54
N ILE A 24 1.05 -5.67 4.31
CA ILE A 24 0.15 -4.70 3.68
C ILE A 24 0.79 -4.29 2.35
N ASP A 25 0.00 -4.30 1.28
CA ASP A 25 0.43 -3.80 -0.02
C ASP A 25 0.48 -2.27 0.05
N GLY A 26 1.67 -1.71 -0.10
CA GLY A 26 1.86 -0.27 -0.09
C GLY A 26 1.71 0.35 -1.48
N GLY A 27 1.57 1.69 -1.51
CA GLY A 27 1.56 2.45 -2.76
C GLY A 27 0.34 2.18 -3.63
N VAL A 28 -0.84 1.93 -3.03
CA VAL A 28 -2.11 1.78 -3.75
C VAL A 28 -2.96 3.03 -3.53
N VAL A 29 -3.44 3.61 -4.63
CA VAL A 29 -4.19 4.87 -4.65
C VAL A 29 -5.53 4.63 -5.33
N GLU A 30 -6.58 5.24 -4.79
CA GLU A 30 -7.90 5.32 -5.38
C GLU A 30 -8.03 6.60 -6.23
N VAL A 31 -8.29 6.42 -7.52
CA VAL A 31 -8.54 7.51 -8.48
C VAL A 31 -9.97 8.03 -8.33
N TRP A 32 -10.16 9.34 -8.50
CA TRP A 32 -11.48 9.98 -8.37
C TRP A 32 -12.53 9.28 -9.22
N LYS A 33 -13.74 9.07 -8.68
CA LYS A 33 -14.86 8.36 -9.35
C LYS A 33 -14.57 6.93 -9.83
N ARG A 34 -13.44 6.34 -9.43
CA ARG A 34 -13.04 4.95 -9.73
C ARG A 34 -13.25 4.56 -11.21
N PRO A 35 -12.62 5.25 -12.18
CA PRO A 35 -12.74 4.92 -13.59
C PRO A 35 -12.17 3.53 -13.88
N ASP A 36 -12.62 2.95 -14.99
CA ASP A 36 -11.88 1.86 -15.62
C ASP A 36 -10.61 2.45 -16.27
N LEU A 37 -9.45 1.92 -15.88
CA LEU A 37 -8.14 2.33 -16.40
C LEU A 37 -7.74 1.58 -17.67
N GLY A 38 -8.59 0.67 -18.16
CA GLY A 38 -8.37 -0.10 -19.38
C GLY A 38 -7.37 -1.25 -19.23
N TRP A 39 -6.87 -1.51 -18.01
CA TRP A 39 -5.97 -2.61 -17.71
C TRP A 39 -6.23 -3.16 -16.31
N ASN A 40 -6.10 -4.48 -16.15
CA ASN A 40 -6.11 -5.16 -14.86
C ASN A 40 -4.69 -5.31 -14.28
N PHE A 41 -4.36 -4.51 -13.25
CA PHE A 41 -3.10 -4.59 -12.49
C PHE A 41 -3.15 -5.55 -11.28
N GLY A 42 -4.23 -6.34 -11.15
CA GLY A 42 -4.54 -7.12 -9.95
C GLY A 42 -5.28 -6.33 -8.87
N PHE A 43 -5.79 -5.14 -9.21
CA PHE A 43 -6.59 -4.31 -8.32
C PHE A 43 -8.05 -4.21 -8.75
N ASP A 44 -8.89 -3.80 -7.80
CA ASP A 44 -10.27 -3.44 -8.08
C ASP A 44 -10.33 -2.18 -8.96
N GLN A 45 -11.44 -1.98 -9.66
CA GLN A 45 -11.63 -0.83 -10.54
C GLN A 45 -11.37 0.51 -9.82
N GLY A 46 -10.66 1.41 -10.50
CA GLY A 46 -10.33 2.72 -9.97
C GLY A 46 -9.14 2.76 -9.02
N LEU A 47 -8.43 1.63 -8.84
CA LEU A 47 -7.22 1.57 -8.04
C LEU A 47 -5.98 1.50 -8.94
N CYS A 48 -4.93 2.21 -8.57
CA CYS A 48 -3.66 2.23 -9.28
C CYS A 48 -2.47 2.25 -8.32
N TYR A 49 -1.27 2.04 -8.86
CA TYR A 49 -0.03 2.27 -8.11
C TYR A 49 0.22 3.77 -7.91
N ALA A 50 0.87 4.12 -6.80
CA ALA A 50 1.19 5.50 -6.46
C ALA A 50 2.04 6.21 -7.54
N CYS A 51 2.95 5.50 -8.21
CA CYS A 51 3.72 6.07 -9.33
C CYS A 51 2.84 6.43 -10.54
N MET A 52 1.79 5.65 -10.80
CA MET A 52 0.79 5.98 -11.84
C MET A 52 -0.04 7.18 -11.41
N ALA A 53 -0.46 7.22 -10.14
CA ALA A 53 -1.19 8.35 -9.59
C ALA A 53 -0.39 9.65 -9.67
N GLU A 54 0.91 9.64 -9.35
CA GLU A 54 1.80 10.79 -9.52
C GLU A 54 1.73 11.32 -10.95
N THR A 55 1.94 10.45 -11.94
CA THR A 55 1.89 10.84 -13.36
C THR A 55 0.54 11.46 -13.74
N MET A 56 -0.56 10.87 -13.27
CA MET A 56 -1.91 11.39 -13.52
C MET A 56 -2.13 12.77 -12.88
N LEU A 57 -1.71 12.94 -11.63
CA LEU A 57 -1.86 14.19 -10.88
C LEU A 57 -1.08 15.33 -11.53
N LEU A 58 0.17 15.08 -11.88
CA LEU A 58 1.03 16.06 -12.56
C LEU A 58 0.45 16.46 -13.93
N ALA A 59 -0.02 15.48 -14.71
CA ALA A 59 -0.64 15.73 -16.01
C ALA A 59 -1.95 16.53 -15.90
N LEU A 60 -2.79 16.24 -14.90
CA LEU A 60 -4.03 16.96 -14.64
C LEU A 60 -3.79 18.42 -14.21
N ASP A 61 -2.66 18.69 -13.56
CA ASP A 61 -2.25 20.04 -13.16
C ASP A 61 -1.48 20.80 -14.26
N GLY A 62 -1.13 20.12 -15.36
CA GLY A 62 -0.27 20.68 -16.41
C GLY A 62 1.19 20.82 -16.00
N HIS A 63 1.61 20.16 -14.91
CA HIS A 63 3.00 20.10 -14.45
C HIS A 63 3.78 19.05 -15.24
N LEU A 64 4.28 19.43 -16.43
CA LEU A 64 4.93 18.52 -17.38
C LEU A 64 6.46 18.52 -17.24
N GLU A 65 6.94 18.35 -16.01
CA GLU A 65 8.37 18.35 -15.67
C GLU A 65 8.77 17.03 -14.98
N HIS A 66 10.08 16.78 -14.89
CA HIS A 66 10.60 15.64 -14.15
C HIS A 66 10.54 15.92 -12.63
N THR A 67 9.57 15.33 -11.94
CA THR A 67 9.34 15.58 -10.50
C THR A 67 10.10 14.60 -9.59
N SER A 68 9.78 13.31 -9.59
CA SER A 68 10.35 12.32 -8.66
C SER A 68 11.51 11.50 -9.28
N ILE A 69 12.64 12.14 -9.58
CA ILE A 69 13.81 11.45 -10.16
C ILE A 69 14.83 11.04 -9.09
N GLY A 70 15.24 9.77 -9.13
CA GLY A 70 16.22 9.21 -8.21
C GLY A 70 15.59 8.76 -6.88
N SER A 71 16.42 8.60 -5.85
CA SER A 71 15.99 8.08 -4.54
C SER A 71 15.67 9.15 -3.51
N SER A 72 15.95 10.43 -3.82
CA SER A 72 15.67 11.55 -2.93
C SER A 72 14.27 12.10 -3.21
N ILE A 73 13.40 12.04 -2.20
CA ILE A 73 12.12 12.74 -2.20
C ILE A 73 12.26 13.91 -1.22
N ASP A 74 12.08 15.13 -1.70
CA ASP A 74 12.03 16.30 -0.82
C ASP A 74 10.61 16.54 -0.29
N LEU A 75 10.52 17.26 0.83
CA LEU A 75 9.23 17.54 1.47
C LEU A 75 8.32 18.41 0.58
N LYS A 76 8.89 19.27 -0.28
CA LYS A 76 8.12 20.14 -1.16
C LYS A 76 7.37 19.35 -2.22
N THR A 77 8.00 18.32 -2.76
CA THR A 77 7.41 17.39 -3.72
C THR A 77 6.29 16.59 -3.06
N LEU A 78 6.52 16.13 -1.83
CA LEU A 78 5.49 15.43 -1.07
C LEU A 78 4.27 16.34 -0.80
N ASP A 79 4.49 17.59 -0.39
CA ASP A 79 3.43 18.58 -0.18
C ASP A 79 2.70 18.92 -1.48
N LEU A 80 3.43 19.08 -2.59
CA LEU A 80 2.86 19.28 -3.93
C LEU A 80 1.91 18.13 -4.28
N LEU A 81 2.38 16.89 -4.21
CA LEU A 81 1.58 15.71 -4.60
C LEU A 81 0.37 15.51 -3.67
N GLN A 82 0.49 15.78 -2.37
CA GLN A 82 -0.65 15.76 -1.45
C GLN A 82 -1.71 16.79 -1.84
N ASN A 83 -1.30 18.04 -2.10
CA ASN A 83 -2.23 19.10 -2.52
C ASN A 83 -2.92 18.78 -3.86
N LEU A 84 -2.18 18.21 -4.82
CA LEU A 84 -2.76 17.78 -6.09
C LEU A 84 -3.73 16.61 -5.90
N ALA A 85 -3.39 15.64 -5.06
CA ALA A 85 -4.27 14.51 -4.75
C ALA A 85 -5.60 14.99 -4.17
N GLU A 86 -5.58 15.91 -3.21
CA GLU A 86 -6.77 16.53 -2.64
C GLU A 86 -7.56 17.31 -3.70
N LYS A 87 -6.90 18.16 -4.48
CA LYS A 87 -7.50 18.96 -5.56
C LYS A 87 -8.23 18.11 -6.59
N HIS A 88 -7.63 16.99 -7.00
CA HIS A 88 -8.17 16.12 -8.05
C HIS A 88 -8.98 14.94 -7.51
N GLY A 89 -9.15 14.80 -6.19
CA GLY A 89 -9.98 13.78 -5.56
C GLY A 89 -9.38 12.38 -5.53
N PHE A 90 -8.05 12.26 -5.60
CA PHE A 90 -7.33 11.02 -5.37
C PHE A 90 -7.24 10.77 -3.86
N ARG A 91 -7.32 9.50 -3.45
CA ARG A 91 -7.27 9.11 -2.03
C ARG A 91 -6.38 7.90 -1.83
N LEU A 92 -5.84 7.73 -0.63
CA LEU A 92 -5.23 6.47 -0.24
C LEU A 92 -6.29 5.37 -0.31
N ALA A 93 -5.96 4.24 -0.96
CA ALA A 93 -6.87 3.11 -1.05
C ALA A 93 -7.02 2.39 0.30
N ASP A 94 -8.10 1.61 0.44
CA ASP A 94 -8.25 0.71 1.57
C ASP A 94 -7.08 -0.30 1.63
N LEU A 95 -6.72 -0.71 2.86
CA LEU A 95 -5.60 -1.62 3.08
C LEU A 95 -5.82 -2.95 2.37
N ARG A 96 -4.75 -3.46 1.77
CA ARG A 96 -4.73 -4.74 1.05
C ARG A 96 -3.57 -5.60 1.53
N SER A 97 -3.66 -6.90 1.29
CA SER A 97 -2.61 -7.87 1.57
C SER A 97 -2.53 -8.91 0.47
N PHE A 98 -1.46 -8.87 -0.31
CA PHE A 98 -1.24 -9.73 -1.48
C PHE A 98 -2.38 -9.64 -2.50
N ASP A 99 -2.70 -8.41 -2.87
CA ASP A 99 -3.66 -7.96 -3.88
C ASP A 99 -5.13 -8.14 -3.48
N LYS A 100 -5.40 -8.51 -2.23
CA LYS A 100 -6.76 -8.70 -1.71
C LYS A 100 -7.07 -7.67 -0.62
N PRO A 101 -8.32 -7.15 -0.55
CA PRO A 101 -8.74 -6.30 0.56
C PRO A 101 -8.47 -6.95 1.91
N LEU A 102 -7.96 -6.16 2.85
CA LEU A 102 -7.64 -6.64 4.18
C LEU A 102 -8.91 -6.66 5.06
N SER A 103 -9.25 -7.80 5.63
CA SER A 103 -10.45 -7.96 6.45
C SER A 103 -10.16 -7.81 7.95
N LYS A 104 -11.21 -7.55 8.74
CA LYS A 104 -11.12 -7.58 10.22
C LYS A 104 -10.62 -8.92 10.76
N LYS A 105 -10.96 -10.02 10.08
CA LYS A 105 -10.51 -11.37 10.48
C LYS A 105 -9.00 -11.52 10.35
N ASP A 106 -8.40 -10.94 9.31
CA ASP A 106 -6.94 -10.96 9.12
C ASP A 106 -6.24 -10.22 10.26
N TRP A 107 -6.76 -9.06 10.67
CA TRP A 107 -6.26 -8.33 11.83
C TRP A 107 -6.35 -9.14 13.13
N GLN A 108 -7.52 -9.72 13.40
CA GLN A 108 -7.76 -10.51 14.61
C GLN A 108 -6.85 -11.73 14.69
N GLN A 109 -6.62 -12.42 13.57
CA GLN A 109 -5.73 -13.58 13.50
C GLN A 109 -4.29 -13.21 13.89
N VAL A 110 -3.79 -12.08 13.38
CA VAL A 110 -2.43 -11.61 13.67
C VAL A 110 -2.30 -11.22 15.13
N ILE A 111 -3.27 -10.49 15.68
CA ILE A 111 -3.29 -10.10 17.10
C ILE A 111 -3.27 -11.35 18.00
N ALA A 112 -4.16 -12.31 17.75
CA ALA A 112 -4.24 -13.55 18.52
C ALA A 112 -2.91 -14.34 18.45
N SER A 113 -2.33 -14.45 17.26
CA SER A 113 -1.06 -15.16 17.05
C SER A 113 0.09 -14.51 17.82
N ARG A 114 0.16 -13.17 17.87
CA ARG A 114 1.15 -12.44 18.66
C ARG A 114 0.97 -12.63 20.16
N SER A 115 -0.26 -12.61 20.65
CA SER A 115 -0.53 -12.86 22.07
C SER A 115 -0.06 -14.25 22.52
N THR A 116 -0.23 -15.27 21.67
CA THR A 116 0.23 -16.65 21.97
C THR A 116 1.75 -16.84 21.84
N ALA A 117 2.41 -16.05 20.98
CA ALA A 117 3.87 -16.10 20.83
C ALA A 117 4.57 -15.48 22.06
N VAL A 118 4.05 -14.35 22.56
CA VAL A 118 4.59 -13.65 23.74
C VAL A 118 4.52 -14.51 25.00
N THR A 119 3.47 -15.32 25.16
CA THR A 119 3.34 -16.24 26.31
C THR A 119 4.25 -17.46 26.23
N ARG A 120 4.70 -17.87 25.03
CA ARG A 120 5.68 -18.96 24.87
C ARG A 120 7.10 -18.51 25.18
N ASP A 121 7.49 -17.31 24.75
CA ASP A 121 8.84 -16.76 25.02
C ASP A 121 9.07 -16.41 26.51
N SER A 122 8.02 -16.30 27.31
CA SER A 122 8.13 -16.03 28.76
C SER A 122 8.15 -17.29 29.64
N GLY A 123 8.12 -18.49 29.03
CA GLY A 123 8.06 -19.79 29.73
C GLY A 123 9.36 -20.61 29.76
N ASP A 124 10.34 -20.33 28.90
CA ASP A 124 11.58 -21.15 28.76
C ASP A 124 12.77 -20.55 29.52
N GLY A 125 12.56 -20.28 30.81
CA GLY A 125 13.56 -19.73 31.73
C GLY A 125 13.68 -20.48 33.06
N ALA A 126 13.54 -21.81 33.06
CA ALA A 126 13.76 -22.67 34.23
C ALA A 126 14.59 -23.90 33.87
#